data_AF-A0A3D3TQ03-F1
#
_entry.id   AF-A0A3D3TQ03-F1
#
_cell.length_a   1.000
_cell.length_b   1.000
_cell.length_c   1.000
_cell.angle_alpha   90.00
_cell.angle_beta   90.00
_cell.angle_gamma   90.00
#
_symmetry.space_group_name_H-M   'P 1'
#
loop_
_entity.id
_entity.type
_entity.pdbx_description
1 polymer ?
#
loop_
_entity_poly.entity_id
_entity_poly.type
_entity_poly.pdbx_seq_one_letter_code
_entity_poly.pdbx_strand_id
1 'polypeptide(L)' 'MEFVSNVFFVIAMGALFLSLIFFEIGTKKVRKPKSEVKPEDYKPYDKKGWYSLVAAGGFLGLSLLFALIL' A
#
# COMPACT_ATOMS: atom_id res chain seq x y z
N MET A 1 -0.18 -11.16 25.48
CA MET A 1 0.44 -11.17 24.14
C MET A 1 -0.62 -11.02 23.05
N GLU A 2 -1.66 -11.86 23.04
CA GLU A 2 -2.73 -11.81 22.02
C GLU A 2 -3.40 -10.44 21.86
N PHE A 3 -3.79 -9.77 22.95
CA PHE A 3 -4.45 -8.46 22.84
C PHE A 3 -3.59 -7.41 22.12
N VAL A 4 -2.30 -7.38 22.42
CA VAL A 4 -1.34 -6.44 21.80
C VAL A 4 -1.14 -6.79 20.33
N SER A 5 -0.96 -8.08 20.01
CA SER A 5 -0.84 -8.57 18.63
C SER A 5 -2.08 -8.24 17.79
N ASN A 6 -3.28 -8.43 18.35
CA ASN A 6 -4.54 -8.10 17.69
C ASN A 6 -4.68 -6.60 17.40
N VAL A 7 -4.28 -5.74 18.34
CA VAL A 7 -4.29 -4.28 18.13
C VAL A 7 -3.34 -3.91 16.99
N PHE A 8 -2.11 -4.43 16.99
CA PHE A 8 -1.15 -4.18 15.91
C PHE A 8 -1.66 -4.70 14.55
N PHE A 9 -2.28 -5.87 14.53
CA PHE A 9 -2.87 -6.42 13.31
C PHE A 9 -3.97 -5.53 12.74
N VAL A 10 -4.90 -5.06 13.58
CA VAL A 10 -5.98 -4.16 13.17
C VAL A 10 -5.42 -2.83 12.64
N ILE A 11 -4.41 -2.27 13.31
CA ILE A 11 -3.75 -1.03 12.86
C ILE A 11 -3.06 -1.24 11.52
N ALA A 12 -2.30 -2.34 11.37
CA ALA A 12 -1.61 -2.66 10.12
C ALA A 12 -2.59 -2.87 8.96
N MET A 13 -3.73 -3.52 9.23
CA MET A 13 -4.79 -3.72 8.25
C MET A 13 -5.46 -2.41 7.84
N GLY A 14 -5.73 -1.51 8.80
CA GLY A 14 -6.23 -0.16 8.52
C GLY A 14 -5.24 0.67 7.69
N ALA A 15 -3.95 0.61 8.02
CA ALA A 15 -2.89 1.29 7.28
C ALA A 15 -2.77 0.77 5.84
N LEU A 16 -2.85 -0.56 5.64
CA LEU A 16 -2.89 -1.18 4.31
C LEU A 16 -4.08 -0.66 3.50
N PHE A 17 -5.27 -0.63 4.10
CA PHE A 17 -6.47 -0.19 3.43
C PHE A 17 -6.39 1.28 2.99
N LEU A 18 -5.91 2.16 3.89
CA LEU A 18 -5.66 3.56 3.55
C LEU A 18 -4.62 3.70 2.43
N SER A 19 -3.54 2.92 2.49
CA SER A 19 -2.51 2.92 1.45
C SER A 19 -3.06 2.49 0.09
N LEU A 20 -3.93 1.48 0.04
CA LEU A 20 -4.62 1.07 -1.19
C LEU A 20 -5.46 2.20 -1.78
N ILE A 21 -6.26 2.88 -0.96
CA ILE A 21 -7.10 3.99 -1.40
C ILE A 21 -6.24 5.13 -1.96
N PHE A 22 -5.20 5.53 -1.23
CA PHE A 22 -4.31 6.59 -1.70
C PHE A 22 -3.53 6.20 -2.95
N PHE A 23 -3.10 4.94 -3.05
CA PHE A 23 -2.44 4.42 -4.25
C PHE A 23 -3.37 4.44 -5.47
N GLU A 24 -4.64 4.05 -5.31
CA GLU A 24 -5.60 4.07 -6.40
C GLU A 24 -5.91 5.50 -6.86
N ILE A 25 -6.13 6.43 -5.91
CA ILE A 25 -6.36 7.85 -6.21
C ILE A 25 -5.13 8.46 -6.88
N GLY A 26 -3.93 8.22 -6.34
CA GLY A 26 -2.66 8.68 -6.89
C GLY A 26 -2.43 8.13 -8.30
N THR A 27 -2.68 6.84 -8.49
CA THR A 27 -2.55 6.16 -9.78
C THR A 27 -3.52 6.74 -10.81
N LYS A 28 -4.79 6.97 -10.46
CA LYS A 28 -5.76 7.62 -11.36
C LYS A 28 -5.32 9.04 -11.75
N LYS A 29 -4.64 9.78 -10.86
CA LYS A 29 -4.13 11.13 -11.15
C LYS A 29 -2.91 11.13 -12.07
N VAL A 30 -1.99 10.17 -11.91
CA VAL A 30 -0.75 10.13 -12.72
C VAL A 30 -0.92 9.36 -14.03
N ARG A 31 -1.88 8.44 -14.10
CA ARG A 31 -2.16 7.62 -15.28
C ARG A 31 -2.96 8.42 -16.30
N LYS A 32 -2.24 9.18 -17.11
CA LYS A 32 -2.79 9.86 -18.28
C LYS A 32 -2.97 8.88 -19.46
N PRO A 33 -3.88 9.14 -20.40
CA PRO A 33 -4.00 8.35 -21.62
C PRO A 33 -2.67 8.34 -22.39
N LYS A 34 -2.27 7.18 -22.93
CA LYS A 34 -1.03 7.04 -23.71
C LYS A 34 -0.99 7.95 -24.95
N SER A 35 -2.15 8.39 -25.44
CA SER A 35 -2.30 9.34 -26.56
C SER A 35 -1.95 10.79 -26.21
N GLU A 36 -1.97 11.15 -24.92
CA GLU A 36 -1.81 12.54 -24.45
C GLU A 36 -0.41 12.83 -23.89
N VAL A 37 0.46 11.82 -23.78
CA VAL A 37 1.78 11.95 -23.15
C VAL A 37 2.82 11.20 -23.97
N LYS A 38 4.02 11.78 -24.09
CA LYS A 38 5.17 11.09 -24.71
C LYS A 38 5.42 9.76 -23.98
N PRO A 39 5.84 8.70 -24.70
CA PRO A 39 6.11 7.39 -24.10
C PRO A 39 7.06 7.44 -22.90
N GLU A 40 8.01 8.37 -22.93
CA GLU A 40 9.06 8.60 -21.94
C GLU A 40 8.50 9.15 -20.62
N ASP A 41 7.43 9.94 -20.68
CA ASP A 41 6.81 10.62 -19.55
C ASP A 41 5.59 9.86 -19.00
N TYR A 42 5.21 8.75 -19.64
CA TYR A 42 4.09 7.93 -19.22
C TYR A 42 4.37 7.26 -17.87
N LYS A 43 3.52 7.55 -16.88
CA LYS A 43 3.58 6.93 -15.55
C LYS A 43 2.40 5.96 -15.41
N PRO A 44 2.64 4.63 -15.40
CA PRO A 44 1.56 3.64 -15.31
C PRO A 44 0.86 3.64 -13.94
N TYR A 45 1.57 3.99 -12.88
CA TYR A 45 1.08 4.01 -11.51
C TYR A 45 1.79 5.09 -10.70
N ASP A 46 1.22 5.43 -9.54
CA ASP A 46 1.88 6.33 -8.60
C ASP A 46 3.04 5.63 -7.89
N LYS A 47 4.27 5.94 -8.33
CA LYS A 47 5.48 5.40 -7.71
C LYS A 47 5.55 5.68 -6.22
N LYS A 48 5.08 6.85 -5.74
CA LYS A 48 5.11 7.19 -4.31
C LYS A 48 4.11 6.35 -3.53
N GLY A 49 2.87 6.25 -4.01
CA GLY A 49 1.86 5.36 -3.46
C GLY A 49 2.28 3.89 -3.45
N TRP A 50 3.02 3.43 -4.47
CA TRP A 50 3.54 2.06 -4.51
C TRP A 50 4.48 1.75 -3.34
N TYR A 51 5.41 2.66 -3.01
CA TYR A 51 6.28 2.48 -1.84
C TYR A 51 5.49 2.42 -0.53
N SER A 52 4.46 3.26 -0.39
CA SER A 52 3.56 3.20 0.77
C SER A 52 2.83 1.86 0.85
N LEU A 53 2.36 1.34 -0.29
CA LEU A 53 1.64 0.08 -0.36
C LEU A 53 2.53 -1.11 0.04
N VAL A 54 3.76 -1.13 -0.48
CA VAL A 54 4.74 -2.16 -0.14
C VAL A 54 5.12 -2.09 1.35
N ALA A 55 5.33 -0.88 1.89
CA ALA A 55 5.62 -0.71 3.31
C ALA A 55 4.47 -1.20 4.20
N ALA A 56 3.23 -0.79 3.91
CA ALA A 56 2.05 -1.22 4.66
C ALA A 56 1.81 -2.74 4.55
N GLY A 57 2.01 -3.30 3.35
CA GLY A 57 1.96 -4.75 3.12
C GLY A 57 3.03 -5.50 3.90
N GLY A 58 4.25 -4.97 3.96
CA GLY A 58 5.34 -5.50 4.76
C GLY A 58 5.01 -5.52 6.26
N PHE A 59 4.47 -4.41 6.79
CA PHE A 59 4.05 -4.35 8.20
C PHE A 59 2.93 -5.33 8.52
N LEU A 60 1.94 -5.49 7.65
CA LEU A 60 0.89 -6.49 7.83
C LEU A 60 1.44 -7.92 7.78
N GLY A 61 2.35 -8.20 6.84
CA GLY A 61 3.03 -9.49 6.74
C GLY A 61 3.85 -9.83 7.99
N LEU A 62 4.59 -8.86 8.52
CA LEU A 62 5.32 -9.01 9.79
C LEU A 62 4.35 -9.24 10.95
N SER A 63 3.23 -8.50 11.01
CA SER A 63 2.21 -8.71 12.04
C SER A 63 1.62 -10.12 11.98
N LEU A 64 1.40 -10.68 10.79
CA LEU A 64 0.93 -12.05 10.63
C LEU A 64 1.98 -13.08 11.05
N LEU A 65 3.26 -12.86 10.71
CA LEU A 65 4.35 -13.74 11.15
C LEU A 65 4.45 -13.79 12.68
N PHE A 66 4.36 -12.63 13.34
CA PHE A 66 4.33 -12.59 14.81
C PHE A 66 3.09 -13.31 15.36
N ALA A 67 1.92 -13.16 14.75
CA ALA A 67 0.72 -13.87 15.18
C ALA A 67 0.77 -15.39 14.99
N LEU A 68 1.59 -15.89 14.06
CA LEU A 68 1.75 -17.33 13.79
C LEU A 68 2.85 -17.99 14.63
N ILE A 69 3.90 -17.24 14.96
CA ILE A 69 5.08 -17.74 15.68
C ILE A 69 4.89 -17.63 17.21
N LEU A 70 4.05 -16.69 17.67
CA LEU A 70 3.97 -16.25 19.06
C LEU A 70 2.55 -16.37 19.61
#